data_AF-A0A967KK98-F1
#
_entry.id   AF-A0A967KK98-F1
#
_cell.length_a   1.000
_cell.length_b   1.000
_cell.length_c   1.000
_cell.angle_alpha   90.00
_cell.angle_beta   90.00
_cell.angle_gamma   90.00
#
_symmetry.space_group_name_H-M   'P 1'
#
loop_
_entity.id
_entity.type
_entity.pdbx_description
1 polymer ?
#
loop_
_entity_poly.entity_id
_entity_poly.type
_entity_poly.pdbx_seq_one_letter_code
_entity_poly.pdbx_strand_id
1 'polypeptide(L)'
;MNLLFAPNGVYKAYKAGKYPIVKGHADIRAIGLLRGVRLGSYGDPMAVPSFIWDSLTSGAEYITAYTHQANTMPESVMTSADNATQAQEAWARGERTFRVIAGLDSLIKGKEVLCPASKEAGERTQCAACKLCGGNSVKGKSVAIVAHGTSKRKAKELVRESVQ
;
A
#
# COMPACT_ATOMS: atom_id res chain seq x y z
N MET A 1 1.81 1.70 -6.27
CA MET A 1 3.16 1.85 -6.91
C MET A 1 4.21 1.08 -6.09
N ASN A 2 4.47 -0.20 -6.40
CA ASN A 2 5.37 -1.10 -5.64
C ASN A 2 6.55 -1.68 -6.44
N LEU A 3 6.65 -1.40 -7.74
CA LEU A 3 7.29 -2.35 -8.66
C LEU A 3 8.72 -2.02 -9.10
N LEU A 4 9.18 -0.76 -9.04
CA LEU A 4 10.39 -0.38 -9.80
C LEU A 4 11.73 -0.58 -9.09
N PHE A 5 11.82 -0.49 -7.75
CA PHE A 5 13.12 -0.57 -7.05
C PHE A 5 13.15 -1.53 -5.87
N ALA A 6 12.05 -1.60 -5.10
CA ALA A 6 11.97 -2.48 -3.94
C ALA A 6 12.12 -3.98 -4.32
N PRO A 7 11.48 -4.50 -5.39
CA PRO A 7 11.49 -5.93 -5.62
C PRO A 7 12.88 -6.48 -5.93
N ASN A 8 13.63 -5.85 -6.85
CA ASN A 8 14.96 -6.33 -7.21
C ASN A 8 15.94 -6.30 -6.01
N GLY A 9 15.86 -5.27 -5.17
CA GLY A 9 16.66 -5.19 -3.95
C GLY A 9 16.35 -6.33 -2.97
N VAL A 10 15.07 -6.60 -2.73
CA VAL A 10 14.63 -7.70 -1.87
C VAL A 10 15.02 -9.06 -2.45
N TYR A 11 14.87 -9.27 -3.77
CA TYR A 11 15.31 -10.51 -4.42
C TYR A 11 16.81 -10.76 -4.27
N LYS A 12 17.64 -9.74 -4.50
CA LYS A 12 19.10 -9.85 -4.32
C LYS A 12 19.47 -10.16 -2.88
N ALA A 13 18.82 -9.52 -1.90
CA ALA A 13 19.04 -9.81 -0.49
C ALA A 13 18.64 -11.24 -0.13
N TYR A 14 17.52 -11.74 -0.66
CA TYR A 14 17.11 -13.14 -0.52
C TYR A 14 18.12 -14.11 -1.11
N LYS A 15 18.56 -13.90 -2.36
CA LYS A 15 19.59 -14.74 -3.01
C LYS A 15 20.93 -14.71 -2.28
N ALA A 16 21.24 -13.61 -1.60
CA ALA A 16 22.44 -13.46 -0.76
C ALA A 16 22.27 -14.06 0.66
N GLY A 17 21.15 -14.71 0.98
CA GLY A 17 20.93 -15.35 2.28
C GLY A 17 20.71 -14.38 3.44
N LYS A 18 20.35 -13.11 3.17
CA LYS A 18 20.20 -12.08 4.21
C LYS A 18 18.92 -12.21 5.04
N TYR A 19 17.97 -13.01 4.59
CA TYR A 19 16.72 -13.24 5.33
C TYR A 19 16.78 -14.58 6.07
N PRO A 20 16.43 -14.62 7.36
CA PRO A 20 16.32 -15.87 8.08
C PRO A 20 15.20 -16.73 7.50
N ILE A 21 15.42 -18.05 7.47
CA ILE A 21 14.38 -19.01 7.15
C ILE A 21 13.70 -19.38 8.47
N VAL A 22 12.41 -19.07 8.59
CA VAL A 22 11.60 -19.40 9.77
C VAL A 22 10.47 -20.35 9.39
N LYS A 23 9.99 -21.13 10.37
CA LYS A 23 8.83 -22.01 10.22
C LYS A 23 7.93 -21.89 11.44
N GLY A 24 6.63 -21.96 11.21
CA GLY A 24 5.64 -21.87 12.28
C GLY A 24 5.26 -20.44 12.66
N HIS A 25 4.06 -20.30 13.21
CA HIS A 25 3.42 -19.00 13.44
C HIS A 25 4.17 -18.13 14.48
N ALA A 26 4.75 -18.74 15.52
CA ALA A 26 5.48 -18.02 16.56
C ALA A 26 6.74 -17.33 16.02
N ASP A 27 7.53 -18.04 15.21
CA ASP A 27 8.76 -17.50 14.64
C ASP A 27 8.46 -16.46 13.56
N ILE A 28 7.40 -16.65 12.77
CA ILE A 28 6.92 -15.63 11.82
C ILE A 28 6.52 -14.36 12.57
N ARG A 29 5.77 -14.47 13.67
CA ARG A 29 5.41 -13.32 14.52
C ARG A 29 6.64 -12.61 15.06
N ALA A 30 7.66 -13.34 15.50
CA ALA A 30 8.88 -12.76 16.05
C ALA A 30 9.59 -11.82 15.05
N ILE A 31 9.45 -12.05 13.74
CA ILE A 31 10.02 -11.18 12.71
C ILE A 31 9.37 -9.79 12.74
N GLY A 32 8.03 -9.71 12.85
CA GLY A 32 7.27 -8.46 12.80
C GLY A 32 7.02 -7.81 14.16
N LEU A 33 7.33 -8.51 15.26
CA LEU A 33 7.11 -8.04 16.62
C LEU A 33 7.77 -6.68 16.88
N LEU A 34 6.98 -5.72 17.38
CA LEU A 34 7.40 -4.35 17.70
C LEU A 34 8.06 -3.63 16.52
N ARG A 35 7.66 -3.95 15.29
CA ARG A 35 8.14 -3.29 14.07
C ARG A 35 6.99 -2.76 13.23
N GLY A 36 7.30 -1.75 12.43
CA GLY A 36 6.47 -1.38 11.29
C GLY A 36 6.63 -2.39 10.16
N VAL A 37 5.51 -2.95 9.68
CA VAL A 37 5.51 -3.94 8.59
C VAL A 37 4.87 -3.35 7.35
N ARG A 38 5.64 -3.30 6.26
CA ARG A 38 5.13 -2.92 4.94
C ARG A 38 4.89 -4.17 4.11
N LEU A 39 3.62 -4.58 3.98
CA LEU A 39 3.28 -5.70 3.12
C LEU A 39 3.37 -5.26 1.64
N GLY A 40 3.86 -6.17 0.81
CA GLY A 40 4.10 -5.91 -0.61
C GLY A 40 5.41 -5.17 -0.92
N SER A 41 6.43 -5.30 -0.06
CA SER A 41 7.81 -4.91 -0.39
C SER A 41 8.40 -5.74 -1.54
N TYR A 42 7.89 -6.96 -1.74
CA TYR A 42 8.28 -7.88 -2.81
C TYR A 42 7.05 -8.45 -3.53
N GLY A 43 6.24 -7.57 -4.12
CA GLY A 43 5.04 -7.96 -4.90
C GLY A 43 3.73 -7.55 -4.24
N ASP A 44 2.64 -8.19 -4.66
CA ASP A 44 1.30 -7.92 -4.13
C ASP A 44 1.03 -8.78 -2.87
N PRO A 45 0.55 -8.22 -1.75
CA PRO A 45 0.30 -8.99 -0.54
C PRO A 45 -0.73 -10.10 -0.71
N MET A 46 -1.68 -9.99 -1.65
CA MET A 46 -2.68 -11.05 -1.89
C MET A 46 -2.12 -12.28 -2.60
N ALA A 47 -0.88 -12.22 -3.11
CA ALA A 47 -0.22 -13.39 -3.69
C ALA A 47 0.24 -14.43 -2.63
N VAL A 48 0.18 -14.06 -1.35
CA VAL A 48 0.57 -14.91 -0.22
C VAL A 48 -0.67 -15.16 0.64
N PRO A 49 -0.91 -16.41 1.10
CA PRO A 49 -2.04 -16.71 1.97
C PRO A 49 -2.09 -15.82 3.22
N SER A 50 -3.30 -15.34 3.57
CA SER A 50 -3.53 -14.36 4.63
C SER A 50 -2.94 -14.78 5.99
N PHE A 51 -3.06 -16.06 6.34
CA PHE A 51 -2.59 -16.57 7.64
C PHE A 51 -1.07 -16.36 7.89
N ILE A 52 -0.27 -16.24 6.83
CA ILE A 52 1.16 -15.90 6.95
C ILE A 52 1.31 -14.43 7.39
N TRP A 53 0.49 -13.54 6.81
CA TRP A 53 0.46 -12.13 7.18
C TRP A 53 -0.13 -11.90 8.56
N ASP A 54 -1.20 -12.62 8.92
CA ASP A 54 -1.79 -12.55 10.26
C ASP A 54 -0.73 -12.87 11.31
N SER A 55 0.07 -13.92 11.07
CA SER A 55 1.19 -14.29 11.95
C SER A 55 2.23 -13.17 12.04
N LEU A 56 2.72 -12.71 10.88
CA LEU A 56 3.77 -11.70 10.79
C LEU A 56 3.37 -10.38 11.44
N THR A 57 2.11 -10.00 11.31
CA THR A 57 1.60 -8.68 11.70
C THR A 57 0.91 -8.65 13.06
N SER A 58 0.59 -9.81 13.65
CA SER A 58 -0.08 -9.90 14.97
C SER A 58 0.63 -9.18 16.13
N GLY A 59 1.93 -8.92 16.01
CA GLY A 59 2.72 -8.14 16.98
C GLY A 59 3.34 -6.86 16.42
N ALA A 60 2.96 -6.46 15.21
CA ALA A 60 3.52 -5.28 14.54
C ALA A 60 2.98 -3.99 15.17
N GLU A 61 3.81 -2.95 15.20
CA GLU A 61 3.38 -1.62 15.67
C GLU A 61 2.41 -0.95 14.70
N TYR A 62 2.59 -1.20 13.41
CA TYR A 62 1.71 -0.72 12.36
C TYR A 62 1.92 -1.53 11.09
N ILE A 63 0.90 -1.52 10.23
CA ILE A 63 0.93 -2.15 8.92
C ILE A 63 0.74 -1.05 7.88
N THR A 64 1.44 -1.16 6.76
CA THR A 64 1.08 -0.42 5.54
C THR A 64 1.05 -1.38 4.37
N ALA A 65 -0.04 -1.35 3.60
CA ALA A 65 -0.23 -2.29 2.52
C ALA A 65 -1.26 -1.79 1.52
N TYR A 66 -1.07 -2.19 0.27
CA TYR A 66 -2.10 -2.07 -0.75
C TYR A 66 -1.99 -3.20 -1.77
N THR A 67 -3.11 -3.57 -2.37
CA THR A 67 -3.23 -4.65 -3.36
C THR A 67 -3.96 -4.19 -4.61
N HIS A 68 -3.58 -4.72 -5.79
CA HIS A 68 -4.39 -4.61 -7.01
C HIS A 68 -5.26 -5.86 -7.25
N GLN A 69 -5.13 -6.89 -6.42
CA GLN A 69 -5.98 -8.07 -6.48
C GLN A 69 -7.26 -7.86 -5.66
N ALA A 70 -8.15 -8.84 -5.65
CA ALA A 70 -9.29 -8.86 -4.75
C ALA A 70 -8.82 -8.77 -3.29
N ASN A 71 -9.26 -7.73 -2.59
CA ASN A 71 -8.79 -7.45 -1.24
C ASN A 71 -9.52 -8.33 -0.22
N THR A 72 -8.86 -9.39 0.22
CA THR A 72 -9.39 -10.33 1.23
C THR A 72 -9.05 -9.93 2.67
N MET A 73 -8.27 -8.85 2.86
CA MET A 73 -7.81 -8.38 4.17
C MET A 73 -7.99 -6.87 4.34
N PRO A 74 -9.23 -6.33 4.18
CA PRO A 74 -9.48 -4.89 4.17
C PRO A 74 -9.12 -4.19 5.49
N GLU A 75 -9.10 -4.91 6.60
CA GLU A 75 -8.66 -4.38 7.90
C GLU A 75 -7.21 -3.93 7.92
N SER A 76 -6.33 -4.59 7.16
CA SER A 76 -4.87 -4.36 7.17
C SER A 76 -4.32 -3.87 5.83
N VAL A 77 -5.09 -4.02 4.74
CA VAL A 77 -4.66 -3.75 3.37
C VAL A 77 -5.64 -2.80 2.69
N MET A 78 -5.13 -1.75 2.05
CA MET A 78 -5.95 -0.87 1.20
C MET A 78 -6.08 -1.42 -0.22
N THR A 79 -7.15 -1.07 -0.91
CA THR A 79 -7.28 -1.39 -2.34
C THR A 79 -6.57 -0.33 -3.18
N SER A 80 -5.63 -0.74 -4.03
CA SER A 80 -4.96 0.13 -4.97
C SER A 80 -5.91 0.42 -6.13
N ALA A 81 -6.08 1.70 -6.47
CA ALA A 81 -6.96 2.14 -7.54
C ALA A 81 -6.20 3.02 -8.53
N ASP A 82 -6.50 2.83 -9.81
CA ASP A 82 -5.90 3.60 -10.90
C ASP A 82 -6.87 4.63 -11.49
N ASN A 83 -8.15 4.59 -11.10
CA ASN A 83 -9.16 5.57 -11.49
C ASN A 83 -10.24 5.76 -10.40
N ALA A 84 -11.14 6.72 -10.62
CA ALA A 84 -12.20 7.08 -9.68
C ALA A 84 -13.24 5.96 -9.51
N THR A 85 -13.61 5.28 -10.60
CA THR A 85 -14.59 4.18 -10.61
C THR A 85 -14.14 3.02 -9.72
N GLN A 86 -12.91 2.54 -9.90
CA GLN A 86 -12.32 1.48 -9.07
C GLN A 86 -12.29 1.87 -7.59
N ALA A 87 -12.00 3.14 -7.29
CA ALA A 87 -11.99 3.61 -5.92
C ALA A 87 -13.40 3.62 -5.31
N GLN A 88 -14.40 4.07 -6.06
CA GLN A 88 -15.80 4.08 -5.61
C GLN A 88 -16.34 2.66 -5.40
N GLU A 89 -16.01 1.71 -6.29
CA GLU A 89 -16.35 0.29 -6.13
C GLU A 89 -15.74 -0.31 -4.86
N ALA A 90 -14.47 -0.01 -4.58
CA ALA A 90 -13.81 -0.44 -3.34
C ALA A 90 -14.48 0.19 -2.10
N TRP A 91 -14.81 1.48 -2.14
CA TRP A 91 -15.53 2.12 -1.04
C TRP A 91 -16.91 1.55 -0.82
N ALA A 92 -17.61 1.13 -1.89
CA ALA A 92 -18.90 0.45 -1.79
C ALA A 92 -18.79 -0.91 -1.08
N ARG A 93 -17.62 -1.57 -1.15
CA ARG A 93 -17.29 -2.78 -0.36
C ARG A 93 -16.78 -2.47 1.05
N GLY A 94 -16.73 -1.20 1.44
CA GLY A 94 -16.20 -0.77 2.74
C GLY A 94 -14.68 -0.76 2.83
N GLU A 95 -13.96 -0.87 1.72
CA GLU A 95 -12.50 -0.84 1.68
C GLU A 95 -11.98 0.60 1.59
N ARG A 96 -10.92 0.94 2.32
CA ARG A 96 -10.16 2.16 2.03
C ARG A 96 -9.23 1.96 0.83
N THR A 97 -8.99 3.02 0.07
CA THR A 97 -8.17 2.95 -1.16
C THR A 97 -6.89 3.77 -1.11
N PHE A 98 -5.89 3.32 -1.85
CA PHE A 98 -4.73 4.12 -2.24
C PHE A 98 -4.81 4.37 -3.75
N ARG A 99 -5.18 5.59 -4.16
CA ARG A 99 -5.40 5.93 -5.57
C ARG A 99 -4.25 6.74 -6.16
N VAL A 100 -3.81 6.37 -7.36
CA VAL A 100 -2.89 7.21 -8.15
C VAL A 100 -3.69 8.17 -9.02
N ILE A 101 -3.32 9.45 -9.03
CA ILE A 101 -4.04 10.50 -9.76
C ILE A 101 -3.12 11.32 -10.67
N ALA A 102 -3.68 11.93 -11.72
CA ALA A 102 -2.91 12.74 -12.67
C ALA A 102 -2.46 14.10 -12.10
N GLY A 103 -3.31 14.69 -11.27
CA GLY A 103 -3.16 16.03 -10.71
C GLY A 103 -4.11 16.25 -9.53
N LEU A 104 -3.96 17.40 -8.85
CA LEU A 104 -4.74 17.75 -7.64
C LEU A 104 -6.23 17.97 -7.90
N ASP A 105 -6.56 18.39 -9.11
CA ASP A 105 -7.91 18.53 -9.64
C ASP A 105 -8.69 17.20 -9.66
N SER A 106 -7.97 16.08 -9.75
CA SER A 106 -8.56 14.72 -9.75
C SER A 106 -8.88 14.19 -8.34
N LEU A 107 -8.55 14.91 -7.26
CA LEU A 107 -8.77 14.47 -5.88
C LEU A 107 -10.27 14.48 -5.51
N ILE A 108 -10.79 13.36 -4.99
CA ILE A 108 -12.20 13.25 -4.61
C ILE A 108 -12.38 13.78 -3.19
N LYS A 109 -12.80 15.05 -3.11
CA LYS A 109 -13.05 15.75 -1.84
C LYS A 109 -14.05 14.98 -0.96
N GLY A 110 -13.80 14.99 0.35
CA GLY A 110 -14.66 14.31 1.33
C GLY A 110 -14.36 12.82 1.51
N LYS A 111 -13.98 12.09 0.46
CA LYS A 111 -13.62 10.65 0.54
C LYS A 111 -12.13 10.40 0.63
N GLU A 112 -11.32 11.27 0.05
CA GLU A 112 -9.87 11.12 -0.02
C GLU A 112 -9.11 12.22 0.73
N VAL A 113 -7.88 11.91 1.09
CA VAL A 113 -6.83 12.87 1.46
C VAL A 113 -5.63 12.70 0.54
N LEU A 114 -4.98 13.81 0.19
CA LEU A 114 -3.72 13.75 -0.51
C LEU A 114 -2.65 13.14 0.41
N CYS A 115 -1.82 12.24 -0.12
CA CYS A 115 -0.75 11.59 0.62
C CYS A 115 0.13 12.66 1.29
N PRO A 116 0.21 12.68 2.64
CA PRO A 116 0.97 13.70 3.36
C PRO A 116 2.48 13.70 3.06
N ALA A 117 3.01 12.58 2.57
CA ALA A 117 4.40 12.42 2.14
C ALA A 117 4.66 12.87 0.69
N SER A 118 3.63 13.27 -0.05
CA SER A 118 3.78 13.73 -1.44
C SER A 118 4.34 15.16 -1.50
N LYS A 119 5.01 15.49 -2.61
CA LYS A 119 5.51 16.84 -2.89
C LYS A 119 4.40 17.87 -2.91
N GLU A 120 3.27 17.49 -3.50
CA GLU A 120 2.09 18.34 -3.63
C GLU A 120 1.42 18.61 -2.29
N ALA A 121 1.61 17.75 -1.29
CA ALA A 121 1.21 18.00 0.09
C ALA A 121 2.27 18.80 0.89
N GLY A 122 3.46 19.04 0.32
CA GLY A 122 4.59 19.69 0.99
C GLY A 122 5.47 18.76 1.82
N GLU A 123 5.49 17.45 1.51
CA GLU A 123 6.36 16.44 2.15
C GLU A 123 6.30 16.48 3.69
N ARG A 124 5.11 16.67 4.26
CA ARG A 124 4.88 16.97 5.69
C ARG A 124 5.30 15.86 6.65
N THR A 125 5.48 14.64 6.14
CA THR A 125 5.78 13.46 6.94
C THR A 125 6.36 12.35 6.06
N GLN A 126 6.79 11.27 6.71
CA GLN A 126 7.26 10.05 6.08
C GLN A 126 6.31 8.89 6.40
N CYS A 127 6.27 7.86 5.54
CA CYS A 127 5.34 6.73 5.70
C CYS A 127 5.38 6.09 7.09
N ALA A 128 6.58 5.96 7.68
CA ALA A 128 6.78 5.37 9.00
C ALA A 128 6.14 6.16 10.15
N ALA A 129 6.03 7.48 10.01
CA ALA A 129 5.33 8.34 10.97
C ALA A 129 3.84 8.48 10.63
N CYS A 130 3.50 8.52 9.33
CA CYS A 130 2.15 8.74 8.83
C CYS A 130 1.20 7.56 9.09
N LYS A 131 1.61 6.33 8.71
CA LYS A 131 0.90 5.07 8.96
C LYS A 131 -0.54 4.97 8.38
N LEU A 132 -1.02 5.96 7.63
CA LEU A 132 -2.40 6.01 7.10
C LEU A 132 -2.78 4.83 6.20
N CYS A 133 -1.80 4.15 5.61
CA CYS A 133 -2.03 3.07 4.65
C CYS A 133 -2.24 1.68 5.28
N GLY A 134 -2.71 1.61 6.52
CA GLY A 134 -2.93 0.36 7.27
C GLY A 134 -4.32 -0.26 7.13
N GLY A 135 -5.00 -0.13 5.98
CA GLY A 135 -6.36 -0.65 5.79
C GLY A 135 -7.39 0.02 6.70
N ASN A 136 -8.50 -0.66 6.99
CA ASN A 136 -9.62 -0.15 7.79
C ASN A 136 -9.33 -0.06 9.29
N SER A 137 -8.30 -0.75 9.79
CA SER A 137 -7.86 -0.62 11.20
C SER A 137 -7.44 0.80 11.56
N VAL A 138 -7.04 1.60 10.56
CA VAL A 138 -6.77 3.02 10.70
C VAL A 138 -8.02 3.83 10.37
N LYS A 139 -8.55 4.55 11.37
CA LYS A 139 -9.64 5.50 11.20
C LYS A 139 -9.18 6.71 10.37
N GLY A 140 -9.46 6.69 9.07
CA GLY A 140 -9.06 7.76 8.16
C GLY A 140 -9.74 7.66 6.80
N LYS A 141 -9.57 8.72 6.00
CA LYS A 141 -10.04 8.75 4.61
C LYS A 141 -9.15 7.89 3.71
N SER A 142 -9.64 7.55 2.53
CA SER A 142 -8.80 6.95 1.49
C SER A 142 -7.66 7.90 1.10
N VAL A 143 -6.56 7.38 0.60
CA VAL A 143 -5.35 8.15 0.28
C VAL A 143 -5.23 8.28 -1.23
N ALA A 144 -4.98 9.48 -1.74
CA ALA A 144 -4.65 9.70 -3.14
C ALA A 144 -3.23 10.25 -3.25
N ILE A 145 -2.52 9.90 -4.32
CA ILE A 145 -1.19 10.42 -4.60
C ILE A 145 -1.07 10.82 -6.07
N VAL A 146 -0.51 12.00 -6.32
CA VAL A 146 -0.20 12.40 -7.69
C VAL A 146 0.90 11.48 -8.23
N ALA A 147 0.73 11.01 -9.46
CA ALA A 147 1.68 10.15 -10.14
C ALA A 147 3.09 10.78 -10.13
N HIS A 148 4.04 10.05 -9.53
CA HIS A 148 5.43 10.47 -9.31
C HIS A 148 6.40 9.33 -9.70
N GLY A 149 7.69 9.50 -9.43
CA GLY A 149 8.73 8.52 -9.82
C GLY A 149 9.16 8.60 -11.28
N THR A 150 9.98 7.63 -11.70
CA THR A 150 10.58 7.58 -13.04
C THR A 150 9.54 7.38 -14.14
N SER A 151 8.52 6.56 -13.88
CA SER A 151 7.43 6.27 -14.83
C SER A 151 6.24 7.25 -14.74
N LYS A 152 6.40 8.40 -14.06
CA LYS A 152 5.29 9.34 -13.79
C LYS A 152 4.53 9.77 -15.03
N ARG A 153 5.20 9.99 -16.17
CA ARG A 153 4.55 10.44 -17.41
C ARG A 153 3.55 9.40 -17.91
N LYS A 154 4.00 8.14 -18.03
CA LYS A 154 3.14 7.05 -18.47
C LYS A 154 2.00 6.79 -17.48
N ALA A 155 2.29 6.85 -16.18
CA ALA A 155 1.25 6.75 -15.16
C ALA A 155 0.19 7.86 -15.31
N LYS A 156 0.60 9.12 -15.54
CA LYS A 156 -0.34 10.23 -15.79
C LYS A 156 -1.19 10.03 -17.04
N GLU A 157 -0.62 9.49 -18.12
CA GLU A 157 -1.37 9.15 -19.33
C GLU A 157 -2.45 8.11 -19.03
N LEU A 158 -2.06 6.98 -18.42
CA LEU A 158 -2.96 5.87 -18.10
C LEU A 158 -4.12 6.27 -17.19
N VAL A 159 -3.83 7.05 -16.13
CA VAL A 159 -4.86 7.49 -15.18
C VAL A 159 -5.71 8.66 -15.70
N ARG A 160 -5.32 9.31 -16.81
CA ARG A 160 -6.16 10.31 -17.51
C ARG A 160 -7.13 9.64 -18.48
N GLU A 161 -6.65 8.65 -19.22
CA GLU A 161 -7.45 7.89 -20.19
C GLU A 161 -8.58 7.11 -19.51
N SER A 162 -8.38 6.68 -18.27
CA SER A 162 -9.38 5.94 -17.48
C SER A 162 -10.41 6.82 -16.75
N VAL A 163 -10.49 8.11 -17.10
CA VAL A 163 -11.50 9.09 -16.64
C VAL A 163 -12.54 9.40 -17.75
N GLN A 164 -12.28 8.98 -19.00
CA GLN A 164 -13.25 9.01 -20.11
C GLN A 164 -14.10 7.75 -20.13
#